data_AF-A0AAQ5YNQ7-F1
#
_entry.id   AF-A0AAQ5YNQ7-F1
#
_cell.length_a   1.000
_cell.length_b   1.000
_cell.length_c   1.000
_cell.angle_alpha   90.00
_cell.angle_beta   90.00
_cell.angle_gamma   90.00
#
_symmetry.space_group_name_H-M   'P 1'
#
loop_
_entity.id
_entity.type
_entity.pdbx_description
1 polymer ?
#
loop_
_entity_poly.entity_id
_entity_poly.type
_entity_poly.pdbx_seq_one_letter_code
_entity_poly.pdbx_strand_id
1 'polypeptide(L)'
;EDGALYPLGSRGARCLSTALSGLILQKHELLLRASVNCLSSLLGFLQRKSPTTAKCVVCQPWSRFLLHCLLSSGENCLLHPAILRLIALLLQDSSTTVLLEPDLLRVMEAVERRGVKELSQESAQALRLLLTQIQSSVLLPTGEHKQRVENMIEALGPQMPVVNSSPSISSNLLRVGDVSICLSDFTLNSV
;
A
#
# COMPACT_ATOMS: atom_id res chain seq x y z
N GLU A 1 10.97 19.21 16.90
CA GLU A 1 10.58 18.28 15.82
C GLU A 1 9.07 18.17 15.64
N ASP A 2 8.27 18.05 16.71
CA ASP A 2 6.80 17.86 16.59
C ASP A 2 6.02 19.02 15.95
N GLY A 3 6.51 20.27 16.02
CA GLY A 3 5.83 21.42 15.41
C GLY A 3 5.72 21.33 13.88
N ALA A 4 6.67 20.67 13.22
CA ALA A 4 6.63 20.45 11.76
C ALA A 4 5.53 19.46 11.34
N LEU A 5 5.05 18.65 12.29
CA LEU A 5 4.04 17.62 12.11
C LEU A 5 2.65 18.07 12.57
N TYR A 6 2.45 19.35 12.88
CA TYR A 6 1.13 19.88 13.20
C TYR A 6 0.13 19.59 12.05
N PRO A 7 -1.09 19.11 12.34
CA PRO A 7 -1.69 18.95 13.68
C PRO A 7 -1.43 17.60 14.38
N LEU A 8 -0.87 16.61 13.69
CA LEU A 8 -0.78 15.23 14.19
C LEU A 8 0.30 15.02 15.25
N GLY A 9 1.47 15.66 15.09
CA GLY A 9 2.66 15.31 15.85
C GLY A 9 3.14 13.87 15.58
N SER A 10 4.31 13.52 16.10
CA SER A 10 4.90 12.19 15.99
C SER A 10 4.08 11.12 16.73
N ARG A 11 3.53 11.46 17.91
CA ARG A 11 2.66 10.57 18.68
C ARG A 11 1.35 10.29 17.95
N GLY A 12 0.67 11.33 17.44
CA GLY A 12 -0.57 11.15 16.69
C GLY A 12 -0.35 10.36 15.41
N ALA A 13 0.75 10.61 14.69
CA ALA A 13 1.13 9.81 13.52
C ALA A 13 1.31 8.32 13.86
N ARG A 14 1.99 8.00 14.97
CA ARG A 14 2.17 6.60 15.42
C ARG A 14 0.86 5.94 15.83
N CYS A 15 0.03 6.65 16.62
CA CYS A 15 -1.28 6.15 17.03
C CYS A 15 -2.18 5.89 15.83
N LEU A 16 -2.23 6.83 14.88
CA LEU A 16 -3.03 6.69 13.66
C LEU A 16 -2.55 5.52 12.80
N SER A 17 -1.23 5.39 12.59
CA SER A 17 -0.67 4.26 11.85
C SER A 17 -1.00 2.91 12.50
N THR A 18 -0.94 2.84 13.83
CA THR A 18 -1.30 1.62 14.58
C THR A 18 -2.79 1.29 14.43
N ALA A 19 -3.66 2.28 14.56
CA ALA A 19 -5.10 2.12 14.36
C ALA A 19 -5.44 1.65 12.94
N LEU A 20 -4.88 2.31 11.93
CA LEU A 20 -5.04 1.92 10.51
C LEU A 20 -4.57 0.48 10.26
N SER A 21 -3.44 0.10 10.86
CA SER A 21 -2.93 -1.28 10.76
C SER A 21 -3.89 -2.30 11.38
N GLY A 22 -4.55 -1.96 12.50
CA GLY A 22 -5.59 -2.79 13.09
C GLY A 22 -6.83 -2.92 12.19
N LEU A 23 -7.24 -1.84 11.53
CA LEU A 23 -8.36 -1.83 10.59
C LEU A 23 -8.07 -2.67 9.33
N ILE A 24 -6.83 -2.65 8.83
CA ILE A 24 -6.38 -3.50 7.71
C ILE A 24 -6.56 -5.00 8.05
N LEU A 25 -6.33 -5.39 9.31
CA LEU A 25 -6.48 -6.78 9.76
C LEU A 25 -7.94 -7.24 9.89
N GLN A 26 -8.92 -6.34 9.88
CA GLN A 26 -10.33 -6.73 9.94
C GLN A 26 -10.84 -7.39 8.65
N LYS A 27 -10.05 -7.36 7.56
CA LYS A 27 -10.35 -8.01 6.26
C LYS A 27 -11.68 -7.60 5.61
N HIS A 28 -12.28 -6.51 6.05
CA HIS A 28 -13.45 -5.93 5.41
C HIS A 28 -13.01 -5.08 4.20
N GLU A 29 -13.56 -5.34 3.02
CA GLU A 29 -13.08 -4.80 1.74
C GLU A 29 -12.94 -3.27 1.73
N LEU A 30 -14.02 -2.56 2.07
CA LEU A 30 -14.02 -1.09 2.10
C LEU A 30 -13.06 -0.53 3.14
N LEU A 31 -12.95 -1.20 4.28
CA LEU A 31 -12.12 -0.75 5.38
C LEU A 31 -10.63 -0.97 5.06
N LEU A 32 -10.31 -2.08 4.40
CA LEU A 32 -8.99 -2.38 3.90
C LEU A 32 -8.53 -1.30 2.90
N ARG A 33 -9.34 -1.02 1.88
CA ARG A 33 -9.01 0.02 0.87
C ARG A 33 -8.87 1.40 1.50
N ALA A 34 -9.83 1.81 2.32
CA ALA A 34 -9.79 3.11 3.00
C ALA A 34 -8.56 3.22 3.91
N SER A 35 -8.27 2.19 4.71
CA SER A 35 -7.15 2.21 5.66
C SER A 35 -5.80 2.27 4.95
N VAL A 36 -5.63 1.52 3.85
CA VAL A 36 -4.40 1.59 3.03
C VAL A 36 -4.24 2.97 2.40
N ASN A 37 -5.32 3.57 1.88
CA ASN A 37 -5.26 4.91 1.29
C ASN A 37 -4.97 6.00 2.35
N CYS A 38 -5.55 5.88 3.55
CA CYS A 38 -5.24 6.76 4.68
C CYS A 38 -3.79 6.61 5.14
N LEU A 39 -3.28 5.37 5.20
CA LEU A 39 -1.89 5.10 5.55
C LEU A 39 -0.93 5.66 4.49
N SER A 40 -1.24 5.49 3.20
CA SER A 40 -0.50 6.10 2.09
C SER A 40 -0.43 7.62 2.23
N SER A 41 -1.58 8.25 2.52
CA SER A 41 -1.66 9.71 2.71
C SER A 41 -0.86 10.18 3.92
N LEU A 42 -0.94 9.44 5.03
CA LEU A 42 -0.16 9.71 6.25
C LEU A 42 1.34 9.61 5.96
N LEU A 43 1.80 8.54 5.33
CA LEU A 43 3.20 8.35 4.98
C LEU A 43 3.67 9.42 4.00
N GLY A 44 2.89 9.77 2.98
CA GLY A 44 3.21 10.86 2.07
C GLY A 44 3.25 12.25 2.75
N PHE A 45 2.46 12.48 3.79
CA PHE A 45 2.58 13.67 4.63
C PHE A 45 3.87 13.64 5.46
N LEU A 46 4.13 12.53 6.15
CA LEU A 46 5.32 12.36 6.99
C LEU A 46 6.59 12.44 6.16
N GLN A 47 6.66 11.83 4.99
CA GLN A 47 7.82 11.90 4.11
C GLN A 47 8.16 13.34 3.70
N ARG A 48 7.14 14.18 3.45
CA ARG A 48 7.36 15.59 3.10
C ARG A 48 7.77 16.47 4.29
N LYS A 49 7.29 16.15 5.50
CA LYS A 49 7.49 17.00 6.69
C LYS A 49 8.62 16.53 7.60
N SER A 50 8.80 15.22 7.72
CA SER A 50 9.79 14.55 8.57
C SER A 50 10.03 13.11 8.06
N PRO A 51 10.96 12.93 7.10
CA PRO A 51 11.34 11.60 6.60
C PRO A 51 11.77 10.64 7.71
N THR A 52 12.40 11.16 8.76
CA THR A 52 12.79 10.40 9.94
C THR A 52 11.58 9.82 10.66
N THR A 53 10.52 10.61 10.87
CA THR A 53 9.27 10.13 11.48
C THR A 53 8.57 9.11 10.58
N ALA A 54 8.55 9.34 9.26
CA ALA A 54 7.98 8.38 8.31
C ALA A 54 8.66 7.00 8.44
N LYS A 55 10.00 6.99 8.42
CA LYS A 55 10.79 5.77 8.62
C LYS A 55 10.51 5.13 9.97
N CYS A 56 10.45 5.91 11.05
CA CYS A 56 10.14 5.40 12.39
C CYS A 56 8.75 4.74 12.46
N VAL A 57 7.74 5.32 11.82
CA VAL A 57 6.36 4.78 11.78
C VAL A 57 6.32 3.46 11.01
N VAL A 58 6.99 3.41 9.85
CA VAL A 58 7.01 2.20 9.02
C VAL A 58 7.84 1.10 9.66
N CYS A 59 8.99 1.41 10.26
CA CYS A 59 9.90 0.44 10.86
C CYS A 59 9.45 -0.09 12.23
N GLN A 60 8.20 0.09 12.63
CA GLN A 60 7.68 -0.46 13.88
C GLN A 60 7.49 -1.99 13.81
N PRO A 61 7.62 -2.71 14.93
CA PRO A 61 7.32 -4.14 15.00
C PRO A 61 5.92 -4.49 14.48
N TRP A 62 4.97 -3.57 14.66
CA TRP A 62 3.59 -3.73 14.20
C TRP A 62 3.48 -3.86 12.68
N SER A 63 4.31 -3.14 11.91
CA SER A 63 4.32 -3.24 10.45
C SER A 63 4.77 -4.63 9.99
N ARG A 64 5.76 -5.21 10.69
CA ARG A 64 6.23 -6.57 10.41
C ARG A 64 5.18 -7.61 10.78
N PHE A 65 4.50 -7.45 11.91
CA PHE A 65 3.38 -8.30 12.31
C PHE A 65 2.23 -8.23 11.29
N LEU A 66 1.84 -7.02 10.88
CA LEU A 66 0.82 -6.79 9.86
C LEU A 66 1.16 -7.53 8.57
N LEU A 67 2.38 -7.35 8.07
CA LEU A 67 2.86 -8.03 6.87
C LEU A 67 2.77 -9.55 7.01
N HIS A 68 3.26 -10.11 8.13
CA HIS A 68 3.20 -11.54 8.39
C HIS A 68 1.76 -12.08 8.35
N CYS A 69 0.81 -11.38 9.00
CA CYS A 69 -0.60 -11.76 8.97
C CYS A 69 -1.20 -11.75 7.56
N LEU A 70 -0.85 -10.75 6.75
CA LEU A 70 -1.35 -10.62 5.37
C LEU A 70 -0.77 -11.70 4.46
N LEU A 71 0.55 -11.95 4.53
CA LEU A 71 1.22 -13.00 3.76
C LEU A 71 0.71 -14.40 4.13
N SER A 72 0.28 -14.61 5.37
CA SER A 72 -0.23 -15.90 5.85
C SER A 72 -1.72 -16.13 5.55
N SER A 73 -2.43 -15.14 5.00
CA SER A 73 -3.89 -15.20 4.80
C SER A 73 -4.33 -15.88 3.48
N GLY A 74 -3.42 -16.53 2.77
CA GLY A 74 -3.68 -17.21 1.49
C GLY A 74 -3.57 -16.30 0.27
N GLU A 75 -3.51 -16.92 -0.92
CA GLU A 75 -3.17 -16.25 -2.19
C GLU A 75 -4.16 -15.16 -2.60
N ASN A 76 -5.46 -15.40 -2.44
CA ASN A 76 -6.50 -14.43 -2.81
C ASN A 76 -6.40 -13.13 -2.01
N CYS A 77 -6.03 -13.24 -0.72
CA CYS A 77 -5.81 -12.08 0.13
C CYS A 77 -4.51 -11.38 -0.27
N LEU A 78 -3.44 -12.15 -0.49
CA LEU A 78 -2.13 -11.61 -0.85
C LEU A 78 -2.15 -10.79 -2.16
N LEU A 79 -2.89 -11.26 -3.16
CA LEU A 79 -2.99 -10.63 -4.49
C LEU A 79 -4.08 -9.56 -4.57
N HIS A 80 -4.67 -9.21 -3.43
CA HIS A 80 -5.63 -8.11 -3.34
C HIS A 80 -4.94 -6.77 -3.65
N PRO A 81 -5.53 -5.89 -4.47
CA PRO A 81 -4.88 -4.64 -4.91
C PRO A 81 -4.45 -3.74 -3.75
N ALA A 82 -5.27 -3.64 -2.71
CA ALA A 82 -4.93 -2.84 -1.53
C ALA A 82 -3.75 -3.43 -0.73
N ILE A 83 -3.60 -4.76 -0.70
CA ILE A 83 -2.50 -5.41 0.01
C ILE A 83 -1.21 -5.26 -0.78
N LEU A 84 -1.26 -5.43 -2.11
CA LEU A 84 -0.11 -5.16 -2.99
C LEU A 84 0.36 -3.69 -2.87
N ARG A 85 -0.58 -2.73 -2.84
CA ARG A 85 -0.27 -1.31 -2.59
C ARG A 85 0.35 -1.09 -1.22
N LEU A 86 -0.15 -1.75 -0.16
CA LEU A 86 0.43 -1.66 1.18
C LEU A 86 1.88 -2.17 1.19
N ILE A 87 2.15 -3.32 0.57
CA ILE A 87 3.51 -3.88 0.48
C ILE A 87 4.43 -2.90 -0.25
N ALA A 88 3.94 -2.30 -1.35
CA ALA A 88 4.69 -1.27 -2.06
C ALA A 88 4.97 -0.02 -1.19
N LEU A 89 4.00 0.45 -0.40
CA LEU A 89 4.20 1.58 0.53
C LEU A 89 5.26 1.25 1.59
N LEU A 90 5.20 0.05 2.17
CA LEU A 90 6.19 -0.38 3.16
C LEU A 90 7.59 -0.53 2.52
N LEU A 91 7.67 -0.99 1.27
CA LEU A 91 8.93 -1.13 0.53
C LEU A 91 9.60 0.22 0.29
N GLN A 92 8.82 1.22 -0.13
CA GLN A 92 9.31 2.57 -0.42
C GLN A 92 9.98 3.23 0.80
N ASP A 93 9.43 3.00 2.01
CA ASP A 93 9.82 3.75 3.21
C ASP A 93 10.70 2.95 4.19
N SER A 94 10.76 1.61 4.10
CA SER A 94 11.44 0.76 5.09
C SER A 94 12.88 0.36 4.77
N SER A 95 13.36 0.55 3.54
CA SER A 95 14.69 0.19 3.02
C SER A 95 15.13 -1.27 3.16
N THR A 96 14.84 -1.98 4.26
CA THR A 96 15.06 -3.42 4.51
C THR A 96 14.50 -3.90 5.87
N THR A 97 14.07 -3.01 6.76
CA THR A 97 13.80 -3.36 8.18
C THR A 97 12.49 -4.11 8.40
N VAL A 98 11.50 -3.90 7.51
CA VAL A 98 10.16 -4.46 7.64
C VAL A 98 9.96 -5.61 6.66
N LEU A 99 10.34 -5.37 5.40
CA LEU A 99 10.13 -6.25 4.27
C LEU A 99 11.44 -6.97 3.92
N LEU A 100 11.41 -8.30 3.95
CA LEU A 100 12.56 -9.14 3.64
C LEU A 100 12.40 -9.81 2.28
N GLU A 101 13.51 -10.27 1.70
CA GLU A 101 13.55 -11.09 0.49
C GLU A 101 12.52 -12.25 0.47
N PRO A 102 12.40 -13.13 1.49
CA PRO A 102 11.41 -14.20 1.47
C PRO A 102 9.96 -13.71 1.40
N ASP A 103 9.68 -12.52 1.92
CA ASP A 103 8.34 -11.95 1.87
C ASP A 103 7.97 -11.53 0.44
N LEU A 104 8.93 -10.97 -0.29
CA LEU A 104 8.79 -10.62 -1.71
C LEU A 104 8.67 -11.88 -2.59
N LEU A 105 9.49 -12.91 -2.31
CA LEU A 105 9.42 -14.17 -3.06
C LEU A 105 8.06 -14.84 -2.91
N ARG A 106 7.44 -14.81 -1.71
CA ARG A 106 6.08 -15.33 -1.53
C ARG A 106 5.03 -14.61 -2.39
N VAL A 107 5.17 -13.29 -2.56
CA VAL A 107 4.29 -12.52 -3.47
C VAL A 107 4.48 -12.99 -4.91
N MET A 108 5.73 -13.13 -5.36
CA MET A 108 6.05 -13.58 -6.72
C MET A 108 5.52 -14.99 -6.99
N GLU A 109 5.72 -15.93 -6.07
CA GLU A 109 5.19 -17.28 -6.20
C GLU A 109 3.66 -17.32 -6.22
N ALA A 110 2.99 -16.48 -5.43
CA ALA A 110 1.53 -16.39 -5.46
C ALA A 110 1.03 -15.86 -6.81
N VAL A 111 1.72 -14.88 -7.39
CA VAL A 111 1.41 -14.38 -8.75
C VAL A 111 1.58 -15.47 -9.80
N GLU A 112 2.62 -16.29 -9.71
CA GLU A 112 2.85 -17.39 -10.65
C GLU A 112 1.81 -18.49 -10.54
N ARG A 113 1.47 -18.88 -9.31
CA ARG A 113 0.44 -19.90 -9.05
C ARG A 113 -0.92 -19.47 -9.58
N ARG A 114 -1.29 -18.20 -9.38
CA ARG A 114 -2.55 -17.64 -9.90
C ARG A 114 -2.49 -17.30 -11.39
N GLY A 115 -1.31 -17.03 -11.93
CA GLY A 115 -1.13 -16.55 -13.29
C GLY A 115 -1.40 -15.04 -13.43
N VAL A 116 -0.45 -14.34 -14.05
CA VAL A 116 -0.49 -12.88 -14.26
C VAL A 116 -1.75 -12.42 -15.03
N LYS A 117 -2.23 -13.25 -15.97
CA LYS A 117 -3.40 -12.96 -16.81
C LYS A 117 -4.74 -13.10 -16.09
N GLU A 118 -4.76 -13.75 -14.93
CA GLU A 118 -5.98 -13.96 -14.12
C GLU A 118 -6.17 -12.86 -13.05
N LEU A 119 -5.24 -11.93 -12.96
CA LEU A 119 -5.33 -10.78 -12.06
C LEU A 119 -6.37 -9.77 -12.57
N SER A 120 -7.09 -9.14 -11.63
CA SER A 120 -7.90 -7.97 -11.97
C SER A 120 -6.99 -6.83 -12.44
N GLN A 121 -7.54 -5.89 -13.22
CA GLN A 121 -6.79 -4.72 -13.68
C GLN A 121 -6.17 -3.93 -12.50
N GLU A 122 -6.90 -3.78 -11.40
CA GLU A 122 -6.43 -3.11 -10.19
C GLU A 122 -5.26 -3.86 -9.54
N SER A 123 -5.36 -5.19 -9.42
CA SER A 123 -4.28 -6.03 -8.88
C SER A 123 -3.05 -6.00 -9.79
N ALA A 124 -3.23 -6.07 -11.10
CA ALA A 124 -2.16 -6.00 -12.08
C ALA A 124 -1.41 -4.65 -12.01
N GLN A 125 -2.13 -3.54 -11.86
CA GLN A 125 -1.52 -2.22 -11.69
C GLN A 125 -0.79 -2.09 -10.36
N ALA A 126 -1.39 -2.54 -9.26
CA ALA A 126 -0.75 -2.54 -7.95
C ALA A 126 0.52 -3.43 -7.94
N LEU A 127 0.46 -4.59 -8.59
CA LEU A 127 1.59 -5.49 -8.75
C LEU A 127 2.69 -4.86 -9.59
N ARG A 128 2.36 -4.20 -10.71
CA ARG A 128 3.35 -3.48 -11.54
C ARG A 128 4.10 -2.45 -10.70
N LEU A 129 3.40 -1.66 -9.89
CA LEU A 129 4.02 -0.67 -9.00
C LEU A 129 4.98 -1.35 -8.00
N LEU A 130 4.54 -2.45 -7.39
CA LEU A 130 5.37 -3.22 -6.45
C LEU A 130 6.64 -3.77 -7.15
N LEU A 131 6.49 -4.42 -8.30
CA LEU A 131 7.59 -5.00 -9.06
C LEU A 131 8.61 -3.94 -9.52
N THR A 132 8.16 -2.77 -9.97
CA THR A 132 9.05 -1.66 -10.32
C THR A 132 9.84 -1.14 -9.12
N GLN A 133 9.22 -1.06 -7.94
CA GLN A 133 9.93 -0.69 -6.71
C GLN A 133 10.91 -1.76 -6.25
N ILE A 134 10.58 -3.03 -6.44
CA ILE A 134 11.49 -4.14 -6.15
C ILE A 134 12.72 -4.07 -7.07
N GLN A 135 12.54 -3.75 -8.36
CA GLN A 135 13.64 -3.64 -9.32
C GLN A 135 14.62 -2.52 -8.96
N SER A 136 14.14 -1.41 -8.41
CA SER A 136 14.98 -0.28 -7.96
C SER A 136 15.56 -0.48 -6.54
N SER A 137 15.12 -1.51 -5.81
CA SER A 137 15.57 -1.81 -4.46
C SER A 137 16.76 -2.77 -4.43
N VAL A 138 17.58 -2.66 -3.37
CA VAL A 138 18.72 -3.56 -3.11
C VAL A 138 18.25 -4.91 -2.51
N LEU A 139 16.95 -5.05 -2.21
CA LEU A 139 16.39 -6.21 -1.51
C LEU A 139 16.43 -7.54 -2.27
N LEU A 140 16.66 -7.53 -3.59
CA LEU A 140 16.85 -8.74 -4.39
C LEU A 140 18.34 -8.87 -4.80
N PRO A 141 19.11 -9.76 -4.16
CA PRO A 141 20.55 -9.90 -4.40
C PRO A 141 20.87 -10.68 -5.69
N THR A 142 20.02 -11.62 -6.09
CA THR A 142 20.33 -12.59 -7.17
C THR A 142 19.85 -12.11 -8.55
N GLY A 143 20.68 -12.28 -9.59
CA GLY A 143 20.33 -11.96 -10.97
C GLY A 143 19.08 -12.70 -11.48
N GLU A 144 18.87 -13.92 -11.01
CA GLU A 144 17.66 -14.72 -11.30
C GLU A 144 16.38 -14.04 -10.79
N HIS A 145 16.41 -13.44 -9.59
CA HIS A 145 15.24 -12.75 -9.05
C HIS A 145 14.92 -11.47 -9.82
N LYS A 146 15.95 -10.75 -10.27
CA LYS A 146 15.77 -9.57 -11.14
C LYS A 146 15.15 -9.94 -12.48
N GLN A 147 15.67 -10.99 -13.12
CA GLN A 147 15.09 -11.49 -14.38
C GLN A 147 13.63 -11.96 -14.19
N ARG A 148 13.33 -12.61 -13.06
CA ARG A 148 11.98 -13.06 -12.73
C ARG A 148 11.01 -11.88 -12.60
N VAL A 149 11.43 -10.79 -11.95
CA VAL A 149 10.65 -9.54 -11.87
C VAL A 149 10.40 -8.95 -13.25
N GLU A 150 11.41 -8.90 -14.11
CA GLU A 150 11.29 -8.38 -15.49
C GLU A 150 10.30 -9.19 -16.31
N ASN A 151 10.39 -10.51 -16.29
CA ASN A 151 9.47 -11.40 -17.00
C ASN A 151 8.00 -11.18 -16.55
N MET A 152 7.77 -10.94 -15.25
CA MET A 152 6.43 -10.62 -14.73
C MET A 152 5.94 -9.25 -15.20
N ILE A 153 6.81 -8.24 -15.21
CA ILE A 153 6.49 -6.89 -15.70
C ILE A 153 6.14 -6.94 -17.19
N GLU A 154 6.84 -7.76 -17.99
CA GLU A 154 6.52 -7.97 -19.40
C GLU A 154 5.19 -8.70 -19.59
N ALA A 155 4.95 -9.76 -18.79
CA ALA A 155 3.70 -10.52 -18.82
C ALA A 155 2.46 -9.69 -18.46
N LEU A 156 2.63 -8.65 -17.64
CA LEU A 156 1.57 -7.69 -17.28
C LEU A 156 1.14 -6.79 -18.45
N GLY A 157 1.91 -6.72 -19.55
CA GLY A 157 1.60 -5.94 -20.75
C GLY A 157 1.69 -4.41 -20.56
N PRO A 158 1.62 -3.60 -21.63
CA PRO A 158 1.75 -2.15 -21.55
C PRO A 158 0.68 -1.52 -20.64
N GLN A 159 1.05 -0.47 -19.89
CA GLN A 159 0.08 0.30 -19.10
C GLN A 159 -0.97 0.90 -20.05
N MET A 160 -2.20 0.41 -19.96
CA MET A 160 -3.34 1.16 -20.49
C MET A 160 -3.46 2.44 -19.66
N PRO A 161 -3.49 3.64 -20.28
CA PRO A 161 -3.78 4.85 -19.54
C PRO A 161 -5.12 4.65 -18.84
N VAL A 162 -5.14 4.88 -17.53
CA VAL A 162 -6.38 4.92 -16.76
C VAL A 162 -7.24 5.98 -17.42
N VAL A 163 -8.25 5.56 -18.18
CA VAL A 163 -9.28 6.45 -18.67
C VAL A 163 -9.96 6.94 -17.41
N ASN A 164 -9.56 8.11 -16.95
CA ASN A 164 -10.33 8.91 -16.02
C ASN A 164 -11.60 9.30 -16.77
N SER A 165 -12.55 8.37 -16.84
CA SER A 165 -13.94 8.71 -17.08
C SER A 165 -14.32 9.58 -15.90
N SER A 166 -14.19 10.89 -16.05
CA SER A 166 -14.66 11.87 -15.07
C SER A 166 -16.18 11.73 -15.00
N PRO A 167 -16.77 11.16 -13.93
CA PRO A 167 -18.15 11.49 -13.63
C PRO A 167 -18.10 12.93 -13.12
N SER A 168 -19.05 13.75 -13.52
CA SER A 168 -19.29 15.06 -12.90
C SER A 168 -19.24 14.92 -11.38
N ILE A 169 -18.17 15.43 -10.75
CA ILE A 169 -17.97 15.34 -9.30
C ILE A 169 -19.01 16.26 -8.68
N SER A 170 -20.08 15.68 -8.13
CA SER A 170 -20.94 16.38 -7.18
C SER A 170 -20.07 16.83 -6.00
N SER A 171 -20.26 18.06 -5.53
CA SER A 171 -19.50 18.68 -4.43
C SER A 171 -19.48 17.88 -3.12
N ASN A 172 -20.35 16.87 -3.03
CA ASN A 172 -20.53 16.03 -1.86
C ASN A 172 -19.79 14.69 -1.96
N LEU A 173 -18.98 14.44 -2.99
CA LEU A 173 -18.26 13.18 -3.13
C LEU A 173 -16.75 13.39 -2.97
N LEU A 174 -16.17 12.91 -1.87
CA LEU A 174 -14.72 12.91 -1.64
C LEU A 174 -14.12 11.62 -2.19
N ARG A 175 -13.21 11.73 -3.16
CA ARG A 175 -12.46 10.58 -3.68
C ARG A 175 -11.17 10.38 -2.89
N VAL A 176 -11.03 9.25 -2.22
CA VAL A 176 -9.82 8.84 -1.50
C VAL A 176 -9.25 7.60 -2.19
N GLY A 177 -8.33 7.82 -3.11
CA GLY A 177 -7.77 6.77 -3.96
C GLY A 177 -8.82 6.18 -4.89
N ASP A 178 -9.14 4.91 -4.68
CA ASP A 178 -10.17 4.12 -5.38
C ASP A 178 -11.53 4.08 -4.66
N VAL A 179 -11.66 4.76 -3.52
CA VAL A 179 -12.91 4.82 -2.75
C VAL A 179 -13.56 6.19 -2.92
N SER A 180 -14.87 6.20 -3.18
CA SER A 180 -15.69 7.41 -3.20
C SER A 180 -16.50 7.48 -1.90
N ILE A 181 -16.35 8.57 -1.16
CA ILE A 181 -17.04 8.83 0.11
C ILE A 181 -18.09 9.91 -0.13
N CYS A 182 -19.35 9.60 0.21
CA CYS A 182 -20.40 10.62 0.24
C CYS A 182 -20.26 11.45 1.53
N LEU A 183 -19.99 12.73 1.39
CA LEU A 183 -19.86 13.70 2.48
C LEU A 183 -21.21 14.15 3.04
N SER A 184 -22.33 13.81 2.38
CA SER A 184 -23.68 14.14 2.85
C SER A 184 -24.01 13.54 4.22
N ASP A 185 -23.32 12.47 4.62
CA ASP A 185 -23.52 11.80 5.90
C ASP A 185 -22.58 12.33 7.01
N PHE A 186 -21.60 13.17 6.66
CA PHE A 186 -20.65 13.76 7.62
C PHE A 186 -21.06 15.19 7.97
N THR A 187 -22.10 15.33 8.80
CA THR A 187 -22.40 16.62 9.45
C THR A 187 -21.37 16.87 10.54
N LEU A 188 -20.35 17.68 10.24
CA LEU A 188 -19.52 18.29 11.27
C LEU A 188 -20.39 19.29 12.04
N ASN A 189 -20.98 18.87 13.14
CA ASN A 189 -21.50 19.79 14.14
C ASN A 189 -20.30 20.55 14.71
N SER A 190 -20.04 21.76 14.19
CA SER A 190 -19.09 22.66 14.84
C SER A 190 -19.70 23.06 16.18
N VAL A 191 -19.08 22.61 17.27
CA VAL A 191 -19.33 23.12 18.63
C VAL A 191 -18.51 24.38 18.82
#